data_AF-A0AAN1BHK7-F1
#
_entry.id   AF-A0AAN1BHK7-F1
#
_cell.length_a   1.000
_cell.length_b   1.000
_cell.length_c   1.000
_cell.angle_alpha   90.00
_cell.angle_beta   90.00
_cell.angle_gamma   90.00
#
_symmetry.space_group_name_H-M   'P 1'
#
loop_
_entity.id
_entity.type
_entity.pdbx_description
1 polymer ?
#
loop_
_entity_poly.entity_id
_entity_poly.type
_entity_poly.pdbx_seq_one_letter_code
_entity_poly.pdbx_strand_id
1 'polypeptide(L)'
;MSRPLLATCLLASLVLPAAAEAADRPKQLVIISFDGAHDNALWLKSREMAARNGAHFTYFLSCTFLMNEAAKKAYQAPHQKRGKSNVGFAQSENEIRERLGNIWHAHLEGHDIASHACGHFDGRLWSKADWSAEYATFHATLKNAWKSVGLEEPSDWQDLVDHSIKGFRAPYLSATAGADMIAAEKKAGFTYDASLVTKGPAMPVEEDGILRFGLPLIPEGPSEKPIIGMDYNLFVRHSRGEEDSADSKAFEDRAYAAFSQAFNRQYNGDRIPLQLGFHFVEMNGGAYWRALDRLVSDVCHRSDVACVSYSESIPMIEARGKLQQTSGL
;
A
#
# COMPACT_ATOMS: atom_id res chain seq x y z
N MET A 1 2.19 60.18 56.42
CA MET A 1 1.07 59.90 55.50
C MET A 1 1.64 59.12 54.32
N SER A 2 1.02 57.97 54.04
CA SER A 2 1.63 56.83 53.37
C SER A 2 1.33 56.79 51.87
N ARG A 3 2.23 56.08 51.15
CA ARG A 3 2.12 55.42 49.82
C ARG A 3 2.60 56.19 48.58
N PRO A 4 3.69 55.71 47.93
CA PRO A 4 3.84 55.77 46.48
C PRO A 4 3.20 54.53 45.82
N LEU A 5 2.49 54.73 44.72
CA LEU A 5 1.99 53.67 43.85
C LEU A 5 3.13 53.20 42.93
N LEU A 6 3.52 51.93 43.07
CA LEU A 6 4.34 51.23 42.07
C LEU A 6 3.50 51.00 40.82
N ALA A 7 3.98 51.51 39.67
CA ALA A 7 3.51 51.11 38.36
C ALA A 7 4.31 49.87 37.90
N THR A 8 3.69 48.70 37.96
CA THR A 8 4.25 47.45 37.46
C THR A 8 3.98 47.38 35.95
N CYS A 9 5.01 47.60 35.13
CA CYS A 9 4.93 47.30 33.69
C CYS A 9 4.87 45.78 33.50
N LEU A 10 3.77 45.29 32.92
CA LEU A 10 3.68 43.93 32.39
C LEU A 10 4.65 43.78 31.22
N LEU A 11 5.64 42.91 31.38
CA LEU A 11 6.36 42.31 30.26
C LEU A 11 5.43 41.26 29.62
N ALA A 12 4.82 41.61 28.49
CA ALA A 12 4.14 40.65 27.63
C ALA A 12 5.19 39.80 26.93
N SER A 13 5.34 38.55 27.37
CA SER A 13 6.16 37.52 26.76
C SER A 13 5.67 37.20 25.35
N LEU A 14 6.37 37.71 24.33
CA LEU A 14 6.26 37.24 22.95
C LEU A 14 6.99 35.90 22.82
N VAL A 15 6.31 34.80 23.14
CA VAL A 15 6.76 33.44 22.82
C VAL A 15 5.65 32.71 22.07
N LEU A 16 5.28 33.18 20.88
CA LEU A 16 4.38 32.45 19.97
C LEU A 16 4.72 32.68 18.47
N PRO A 17 5.85 32.15 17.95
CA PRO A 17 5.93 31.87 16.51
C PRO A 17 5.86 30.36 16.21
N ALA A 18 6.48 29.51 17.04
CA ALA A 18 6.68 28.09 16.72
C ALA A 18 5.38 27.25 16.73
N ALA A 19 4.39 27.61 17.56
CA ALA A 19 3.12 26.90 17.61
C ALA A 19 2.18 27.25 16.44
N ALA A 20 2.31 28.45 15.86
CA ALA A 20 1.54 28.85 14.69
C ALA A 20 2.08 28.21 13.41
N GLU A 21 3.40 28.06 13.27
CA GLU A 21 4.03 27.38 12.12
C GLU A 21 3.71 25.88 12.04
N ALA A 22 3.52 25.22 13.18
CA ALA A 22 3.12 23.80 13.22
C ALA A 22 1.67 23.58 12.78
N ALA A 23 0.81 24.59 12.87
CA ALA A 23 -0.60 24.50 12.46
C ALA A 23 -0.80 24.61 10.93
N ASP A 24 0.16 25.19 10.20
CA ASP A 24 0.07 25.41 8.75
C ASP A 24 0.71 24.30 7.89
N ARG A 25 1.49 23.38 8.47
CA ARG A 25 2.12 22.29 7.71
C ARG A 25 1.19 21.09 7.58
N PRO A 26 0.98 20.53 6.37
CA PRO A 26 0.17 19.34 6.21
C PRO A 26 0.83 18.15 6.90
N LYS A 27 0.00 17.21 7.41
CA LYS A 27 0.51 15.96 7.99
C LYS A 27 1.44 15.24 7.02
N GLN A 28 2.50 14.61 7.53
CA GLN A 28 3.28 13.68 6.70
C GLN A 28 2.45 12.42 6.47
N LEU A 29 2.18 12.09 5.20
CA LEU A 29 1.50 10.83 4.88
C LEU A 29 2.52 9.70 4.75
N VAL A 30 2.23 8.57 5.38
CA VAL A 30 2.97 7.32 5.21
C VAL A 30 1.97 6.27 4.71
N ILE A 31 2.18 5.78 3.49
CA ILE A 31 1.27 4.87 2.81
C ILE A 31 1.98 3.52 2.70
N ILE A 32 1.49 2.54 3.46
CA ILE A 32 2.06 1.19 3.50
C ILE A 32 1.14 0.25 2.74
N SER A 33 1.72 -0.60 1.91
CA SER A 33 0.96 -1.57 1.12
C SER A 33 1.61 -2.93 1.03
N PHE A 34 0.76 -3.93 0.83
CA PHE A 34 1.13 -5.33 0.80
C PHE A 34 0.64 -6.03 -0.47
N ASP A 35 1.55 -6.66 -1.21
CA ASP A 35 1.25 -7.37 -2.46
C ASP A 35 1.04 -8.88 -2.23
N GLY A 36 0.08 -9.44 -2.96
CA GLY A 36 -0.32 -10.85 -2.92
C GLY A 36 -1.40 -11.15 -1.87
N ALA A 37 -1.21 -10.64 -0.64
CA ALA A 37 -2.16 -10.75 0.48
C ALA A 37 -2.68 -12.17 0.75
N HIS A 38 -1.80 -13.18 0.65
CA HIS A 38 -2.20 -14.58 0.77
C HIS A 38 -2.07 -15.15 2.19
N ASP A 39 -0.93 -15.01 2.85
CA ASP A 39 -0.66 -15.71 4.11
C ASP A 39 -1.57 -15.27 5.27
N ASN A 40 -2.29 -16.21 5.90
CA ASN A 40 -3.25 -15.92 6.97
C ASN A 40 -2.58 -15.47 8.29
N ALA A 41 -1.36 -15.94 8.58
CA ALA A 41 -0.63 -15.48 9.75
C ALA A 41 -0.16 -14.03 9.56
N LEU A 42 0.23 -13.65 8.34
CA LEU A 42 0.59 -12.27 8.00
C LEU A 42 -0.61 -11.33 7.94
N TRP A 43 -1.81 -11.83 7.63
CA TRP A 43 -3.04 -11.06 7.81
C TRP A 43 -3.22 -10.66 9.27
N LEU A 44 -3.16 -11.61 10.19
CA LEU A 44 -3.28 -11.33 11.62
C LEU A 44 -2.19 -10.36 12.09
N LYS A 45 -0.92 -10.66 11.76
CA LYS A 45 0.24 -9.85 12.13
C LYS A 45 0.14 -8.41 11.63
N SER A 46 -0.26 -8.20 10.37
CA SER A 46 -0.38 -6.86 9.79
C SER A 46 -1.54 -6.06 10.40
N ARG A 47 -2.70 -6.69 10.63
CA ARG A 47 -3.84 -6.04 11.28
C ARG A 47 -3.54 -5.65 12.73
N GLU A 48 -2.89 -6.54 13.49
CA GLU A 48 -2.42 -6.23 14.85
C GLU A 48 -1.37 -5.10 14.85
N MET A 49 -0.43 -5.10 13.90
CA MET A 49 0.52 -4.02 13.71
C MET A 49 -0.19 -2.69 13.43
N ALA A 50 -1.19 -2.70 12.54
CA ALA A 50 -1.95 -1.52 12.15
C ALA A 50 -2.74 -0.95 13.34
N ALA A 51 -3.49 -1.81 14.04
CA ALA A 51 -4.30 -1.44 15.20
C ALA A 51 -3.47 -0.85 16.34
N ARG A 52 -2.31 -1.44 16.67
CA ARG A 52 -1.42 -0.91 17.72
C ARG A 52 -0.92 0.49 17.40
N ASN A 53 -0.78 0.84 16.12
CA ASN A 53 -0.15 2.07 15.66
C ASN A 53 -1.13 3.12 15.13
N GLY A 54 -2.44 2.84 15.14
CA GLY A 54 -3.45 3.70 14.52
C GLY A 54 -3.21 3.91 13.03
N ALA A 55 -2.71 2.87 12.35
CA ALA A 55 -2.41 2.91 10.92
C ALA A 55 -3.48 2.15 10.13
N HIS A 56 -3.70 2.56 8.89
CA HIS A 56 -4.47 1.78 7.93
C HIS A 56 -3.59 1.43 6.73
N PHE A 57 -3.63 0.16 6.31
CA PHE A 57 -2.81 -0.37 5.23
C PHE A 57 -3.64 -0.66 3.98
N THR A 58 -2.98 -0.74 2.83
CA THR A 58 -3.61 -1.23 1.59
C THR A 58 -3.12 -2.64 1.24
N TYR A 59 -4.04 -3.56 1.02
CA TYR A 59 -3.75 -4.94 0.63
C TYR A 59 -4.09 -5.16 -0.84
N PHE A 60 -3.08 -5.33 -1.68
CA PHE A 60 -3.22 -5.71 -3.09
C PHE A 60 -3.35 -7.23 -3.19
N LEU A 61 -4.59 -7.71 -3.28
CA LEU A 61 -4.94 -9.12 -3.28
C LEU A 61 -4.77 -9.74 -4.67
N SER A 62 -4.08 -10.89 -4.77
CA SER A 62 -4.19 -11.73 -5.97
C SER A 62 -5.37 -12.68 -5.86
N CYS A 63 -6.32 -12.62 -6.80
CA CYS A 63 -7.59 -13.34 -6.68
C CYS A 63 -7.46 -14.88 -6.70
N THR A 64 -6.34 -15.42 -7.21
CA THR A 64 -6.08 -16.87 -7.21
C THR A 64 -6.01 -17.47 -5.80
N PHE A 65 -5.73 -16.66 -4.79
CA PHE A 65 -5.77 -17.05 -3.39
C PHE A 65 -7.21 -17.17 -2.85
N LEU A 66 -8.24 -16.87 -3.63
CA LEU A 66 -9.64 -17.15 -3.28
C LEU A 66 -10.26 -18.23 -4.17
N MET A 67 -9.46 -18.90 -5.00
CA MET A 67 -9.94 -19.94 -5.91
C MET A 67 -9.79 -21.33 -5.30
N ASN A 68 -10.92 -22.04 -5.15
CA ASN A 68 -10.91 -23.48 -4.90
C ASN A 68 -10.44 -24.26 -6.14
N GLU A 69 -10.33 -25.60 -6.03
CA GLU A 69 -9.81 -26.44 -7.11
C GLU A 69 -10.63 -26.36 -8.41
N ALA A 70 -11.95 -26.14 -8.32
CA ALA A 70 -12.80 -25.96 -9.49
C ALA A 70 -12.55 -24.62 -10.18
N ALA A 71 -12.49 -23.52 -9.41
CA ALA A 71 -12.19 -22.18 -9.92
C ALA A 71 -10.78 -22.11 -10.53
N LYS A 72 -9.79 -22.74 -9.89
CA LYS A 72 -8.43 -22.90 -10.42
C LYS A 72 -8.40 -23.57 -11.79
N LYS A 73 -9.16 -24.65 -12.00
CA LYS A 73 -9.25 -25.33 -13.32
C LYS A 73 -9.95 -24.47 -14.37
N ALA A 74 -10.91 -23.65 -13.96
CA ALA A 74 -11.64 -22.77 -14.85
C ALA A 74 -10.84 -21.52 -15.27
N TYR A 75 -10.00 -21.01 -14.36
CA TYR A 75 -9.23 -19.79 -14.53
C TYR A 75 -8.30 -19.84 -15.76
N GLN A 76 -8.32 -18.76 -16.53
CA GLN A 76 -7.44 -18.57 -17.68
C GLN A 76 -7.14 -17.08 -17.86
N ALA A 77 -5.90 -16.69 -17.55
CA ALA A 77 -5.40 -15.36 -17.87
C ALA A 77 -5.24 -15.16 -19.39
N PRO A 78 -5.27 -13.90 -19.87
CA PRO A 78 -4.88 -13.57 -21.23
C PRO A 78 -3.54 -14.19 -21.63
N HIS A 79 -3.51 -14.79 -22.82
CA HIS A 79 -2.31 -15.41 -23.41
C HIS A 79 -1.68 -16.55 -22.59
N GLN A 80 -2.39 -17.10 -21.60
CA GLN A 80 -1.91 -18.21 -20.77
C GLN A 80 -2.75 -19.47 -20.95
N LYS A 81 -2.15 -20.61 -20.60
CA LYS A 81 -2.87 -21.89 -20.49
C LYS A 81 -3.80 -21.85 -19.27
N ARG A 82 -4.94 -22.56 -19.34
CA ARG A 82 -5.87 -22.72 -18.21
C ARG A 82 -5.17 -23.25 -16.97
N GLY A 83 -5.56 -22.76 -15.80
CA GLY A 83 -5.01 -23.15 -14.50
C GLY A 83 -3.57 -22.72 -14.23
N LYS A 84 -3.07 -21.69 -14.94
CA LYS A 84 -1.74 -21.11 -14.70
C LYS A 84 -1.82 -19.88 -13.81
N SER A 85 -0.85 -19.76 -12.91
CA SER A 85 -0.59 -18.61 -12.05
C SER A 85 0.91 -18.60 -11.73
N ASN A 86 1.54 -17.43 -11.71
CA ASN A 86 2.95 -17.28 -11.32
C ASN A 86 3.15 -17.31 -9.79
N VAL A 87 2.08 -17.12 -9.02
CA VAL A 87 2.08 -17.11 -7.55
C VAL A 87 1.29 -18.27 -6.95
N GLY A 88 0.83 -19.20 -7.81
CA GLY A 88 0.01 -20.32 -7.38
C GLY A 88 -1.43 -19.92 -7.02
N PHE A 89 -2.03 -20.73 -6.16
CA PHE A 89 -3.43 -20.66 -5.73
C PHE A 89 -3.50 -20.97 -4.24
N ALA A 90 -4.68 -20.80 -3.64
CA ALA A 90 -4.94 -21.31 -2.29
C ALA A 90 -4.64 -22.82 -2.20
N GLN A 91 -4.07 -23.28 -1.08
CA GLN A 91 -3.71 -24.69 -0.89
C GLN A 91 -4.91 -25.53 -0.43
N SER A 92 -5.90 -24.91 0.21
CA SER A 92 -7.11 -25.59 0.65
C SER A 92 -8.32 -24.64 0.75
N GLU A 93 -9.53 -25.18 0.79
CA GLU A 93 -10.72 -24.39 1.08
C GLU A 93 -10.70 -23.80 2.49
N ASN A 94 -10.10 -24.47 3.47
CA ASN A 94 -9.99 -23.93 4.83
C ASN A 94 -9.15 -22.65 4.87
N GLU A 95 -8.06 -22.63 4.10
CA GLU A 95 -7.23 -21.43 3.94
C GLU A 95 -8.02 -20.29 3.29
N ILE A 96 -8.86 -20.58 2.29
CA ILE A 96 -9.77 -19.60 1.68
C ILE A 96 -10.77 -19.07 2.72
N ARG A 97 -11.40 -19.95 3.50
CA ARG A 97 -12.38 -19.56 4.54
C ARG A 97 -11.76 -18.58 5.55
N GLU A 98 -10.58 -18.90 6.05
CA GLU A 98 -9.85 -18.04 6.98
C GLU A 98 -9.43 -16.72 6.33
N ARG A 99 -8.94 -16.76 5.08
CA ARG A 99 -8.55 -15.58 4.31
C ARG A 99 -9.72 -14.63 4.06
N LEU A 100 -10.90 -15.17 3.76
CA LEU A 100 -12.11 -14.36 3.59
C LEU A 100 -12.49 -13.64 4.89
N GLY A 101 -12.38 -14.32 6.03
CA GLY A 101 -12.53 -13.68 7.34
C GLY A 101 -11.52 -12.54 7.54
N ASN A 102 -10.25 -12.78 7.21
CA ASN A 102 -9.20 -11.75 7.30
C ASN A 102 -9.46 -10.53 6.41
N ILE A 103 -9.84 -10.74 5.15
CA ILE A 103 -10.18 -9.65 4.21
C ILE A 103 -11.39 -8.86 4.75
N TRP A 104 -12.42 -9.56 5.23
CA TRP A 104 -13.61 -8.91 5.77
C TRP A 104 -13.30 -8.07 7.01
N HIS A 105 -12.52 -8.62 7.95
CA HIS A 105 -12.14 -7.86 9.14
C HIS A 105 -11.20 -6.69 8.81
N ALA A 106 -10.25 -6.86 7.90
CA ALA A 106 -9.40 -5.76 7.46
C ALA A 106 -10.24 -4.60 6.87
N HIS A 107 -11.25 -4.90 6.07
CA HIS A 107 -12.19 -3.91 5.56
C HIS A 107 -12.94 -3.19 6.70
N LEU A 108 -13.50 -3.93 7.65
CA LEU A 108 -14.20 -3.35 8.81
C LEU A 108 -13.29 -2.50 9.72
N GLU A 109 -11.99 -2.79 9.71
CA GLU A 109 -10.95 -2.05 10.44
C GLU A 109 -10.47 -0.79 9.70
N GLY A 110 -11.04 -0.49 8.53
CA GLY A 110 -10.69 0.70 7.74
C GLY A 110 -9.49 0.52 6.82
N HIS A 111 -8.99 -0.71 6.66
CA HIS A 111 -7.98 -1.01 5.66
C HIS A 111 -8.56 -1.00 4.26
N ASP A 112 -7.70 -0.73 3.29
CA ASP A 112 -8.05 -0.66 1.89
C ASP A 112 -7.75 -2.00 1.21
N ILE A 113 -8.75 -2.54 0.52
CA ILE A 113 -8.63 -3.78 -0.25
C ILE A 113 -8.57 -3.40 -1.72
N ALA A 114 -7.47 -3.77 -2.37
CA ALA A 114 -7.17 -3.41 -3.75
C ALA A 114 -6.84 -4.66 -4.59
N SER A 115 -6.91 -4.51 -5.91
CA SER A 115 -6.64 -5.58 -6.86
C SER A 115 -5.15 -5.69 -7.18
N HIS A 116 -4.64 -6.92 -7.13
CA HIS A 116 -3.35 -7.32 -7.71
C HIS A 116 -3.54 -8.30 -8.87
N ALA A 117 -4.65 -8.16 -9.60
CA ALA A 117 -5.10 -9.12 -10.61
C ALA A 117 -5.23 -10.55 -10.04
N CYS A 118 -5.16 -11.58 -10.88
CA CYS A 118 -5.31 -12.96 -10.45
C CYS A 118 -3.99 -13.72 -10.59
N GLY A 119 -3.53 -13.93 -11.82
CA GLY A 119 -2.46 -14.90 -12.10
C GLY A 119 -1.04 -14.37 -11.89
N HIS A 120 -0.91 -13.10 -11.49
CA HIS A 120 0.36 -12.41 -11.28
C HIS A 120 1.29 -12.47 -12.52
N PHE A 121 0.73 -12.18 -13.69
CA PHE A 121 1.45 -12.18 -14.97
C PHE A 121 1.95 -10.77 -15.34
N ASP A 122 3.03 -10.69 -16.13
CA ASP A 122 3.46 -9.43 -16.75
C ASP A 122 2.47 -9.03 -17.85
N GLY A 123 1.59 -8.08 -17.53
CA GLY A 123 0.55 -7.56 -18.40
C GLY A 123 0.99 -6.39 -19.29
N ARG A 124 2.30 -6.07 -19.38
CA ARG A 124 2.79 -4.89 -20.12
C ARG A 124 2.39 -4.87 -21.60
N LEU A 125 2.17 -6.03 -22.22
CA LEU A 125 1.74 -6.12 -23.62
C LEU A 125 0.26 -6.47 -23.79
N TRP A 126 -0.51 -6.43 -22.69
CA TRP A 126 -1.94 -6.72 -22.74
C TRP A 126 -2.71 -5.55 -23.33
N SER A 127 -3.65 -5.89 -24.19
CA SER A 127 -4.63 -4.92 -24.71
C SER A 127 -5.63 -4.50 -23.63
N LYS A 128 -6.42 -3.46 -23.90
CA LYS A 128 -7.56 -3.10 -23.04
C LYS A 128 -8.50 -4.28 -22.78
N ALA A 129 -8.72 -5.13 -23.79
CA ALA A 129 -9.60 -6.30 -23.67
C ALA A 129 -9.02 -7.36 -22.73
N ASP A 130 -7.71 -7.60 -22.81
CA ASP A 130 -6.99 -8.52 -21.94
C ASP A 130 -7.07 -8.06 -20.48
N TRP A 131 -6.73 -6.79 -20.21
CA TRP A 131 -6.87 -6.20 -18.87
C TRP A 131 -8.31 -6.25 -18.35
N SER A 132 -9.28 -5.89 -19.19
CA SER A 132 -10.70 -5.96 -18.82
C SER A 132 -11.13 -7.37 -18.43
N ALA A 133 -10.62 -8.40 -19.11
CA ALA A 133 -10.94 -9.79 -18.80
C ALA A 133 -10.33 -10.24 -17.46
N GLU A 134 -9.10 -9.83 -17.16
CA GLU A 134 -8.44 -10.12 -15.89
C GLU A 134 -9.16 -9.43 -14.72
N TYR A 135 -9.54 -8.16 -14.85
CA TYR A 135 -10.29 -7.43 -13.82
C TYR A 135 -11.70 -8.00 -13.61
N ALA A 136 -12.39 -8.39 -14.68
CA ALA A 136 -13.68 -9.07 -14.57
C ALA A 136 -13.55 -10.42 -13.85
N THR A 137 -12.46 -11.15 -14.08
CA THR A 137 -12.17 -12.40 -13.38
C THR A 137 -11.89 -12.16 -11.90
N PHE A 138 -11.14 -11.11 -11.56
CA PHE A 138 -10.92 -10.69 -10.17
C PHE A 138 -12.27 -10.43 -9.47
N HIS A 139 -13.10 -9.54 -10.05
CA HIS A 139 -14.39 -9.17 -9.50
C HIS A 139 -15.32 -10.38 -9.32
N ALA A 140 -15.46 -11.21 -10.37
CA ALA A 140 -16.28 -12.42 -10.31
C ALA A 140 -15.77 -13.44 -9.28
N THR A 141 -14.45 -13.54 -9.07
CA THR A 141 -13.87 -14.44 -8.06
C THR A 141 -14.29 -14.00 -6.66
N LEU A 142 -14.13 -12.71 -6.33
CA LEU A 142 -14.51 -12.19 -5.02
C LEU A 142 -16.02 -12.25 -4.77
N LYS A 143 -16.83 -11.93 -5.79
CA LYS A 143 -18.30 -12.06 -5.77
C LYS A 143 -18.80 -13.46 -5.37
N ASN A 144 -18.03 -14.49 -5.72
CA ASN A 144 -18.41 -15.89 -5.51
C ASN A 144 -17.63 -16.57 -4.38
N ALA A 145 -16.68 -15.89 -3.75
CA ALA A 145 -15.66 -16.52 -2.91
C ALA A 145 -16.28 -17.25 -1.69
N TRP A 146 -17.16 -16.60 -0.94
CA TRP A 146 -17.85 -17.20 0.23
C TRP A 146 -18.64 -18.45 -0.14
N LYS A 147 -19.48 -18.34 -1.17
CA LYS A 147 -20.28 -19.45 -1.70
C LYS A 147 -19.40 -20.59 -2.21
N SER A 148 -18.26 -20.29 -2.84
CA SER A 148 -17.36 -21.30 -3.42
C SER A 148 -16.77 -22.25 -2.38
N VAL A 149 -16.76 -21.85 -1.11
CA VAL A 149 -16.31 -22.66 0.03
C VAL A 149 -17.43 -22.95 1.03
N GLY A 150 -18.69 -22.80 0.60
CA GLY A 150 -19.87 -23.17 1.39
C GLY A 150 -20.06 -22.33 2.66
N LEU A 151 -19.55 -21.11 2.71
CA LEU A 151 -19.82 -20.17 3.80
C LEU A 151 -21.00 -19.26 3.48
N GLU A 152 -21.69 -18.84 4.53
CA GLU A 152 -22.61 -17.72 4.47
C GLU A 152 -21.82 -16.42 4.32
N GLU A 153 -22.27 -15.57 3.40
CA GLU A 153 -21.60 -14.33 3.06
C GLU A 153 -22.05 -13.18 3.98
N PRO A 154 -21.15 -12.32 4.46
CA PRO A 154 -21.52 -11.09 5.18
C PRO A 154 -22.44 -10.20 4.34
N SER A 155 -23.44 -9.56 4.97
CA SER A 155 -24.48 -8.79 4.26
C SER A 155 -23.94 -7.73 3.31
N ASP A 156 -22.83 -7.09 3.66
CA ASP A 156 -22.25 -5.98 2.89
C ASP A 156 -21.01 -6.40 2.07
N TRP A 157 -20.72 -7.71 1.98
CA TRP A 157 -19.59 -8.20 1.16
C TRP A 157 -19.75 -7.82 -0.32
N GLN A 158 -20.98 -7.95 -0.84
CA GLN A 158 -21.27 -7.62 -2.23
C GLN A 158 -21.03 -6.14 -2.52
N ASP A 159 -21.33 -5.27 -1.55
CA ASP A 159 -21.09 -3.82 -1.63
C ASP A 159 -19.60 -3.50 -1.58
N LEU A 160 -18.84 -4.17 -0.70
CA LEU A 160 -17.38 -4.10 -0.69
C LEU A 160 -16.80 -4.39 -2.08
N VAL A 161 -17.22 -5.50 -2.70
CA VAL A 161 -16.68 -5.92 -4.01
C VAL A 161 -17.11 -5.00 -5.15
N ASP A 162 -18.33 -4.46 -5.15
CA ASP A 162 -18.83 -3.58 -6.21
C ASP A 162 -18.34 -2.13 -6.10
N HIS A 163 -18.19 -1.65 -4.86
CA HIS A 163 -18.06 -0.21 -4.62
C HIS A 163 -16.82 0.17 -3.85
N SER A 164 -16.23 -0.70 -3.03
CA SER A 164 -15.12 -0.31 -2.15
C SER A 164 -13.74 -0.70 -2.67
N ILE A 165 -13.61 -1.72 -3.54
CA ILE A 165 -12.32 -2.07 -4.16
C ILE A 165 -12.03 -1.08 -5.30
N LYS A 166 -11.30 -0.02 -4.99
CA LYS A 166 -11.02 1.09 -5.91
C LYS A 166 -9.57 1.16 -6.41
N GLY A 167 -8.70 0.33 -5.87
CA GLY A 167 -7.28 0.32 -6.19
C GLY A 167 -6.83 -0.81 -7.10
N PHE A 168 -5.77 -0.54 -7.84
CA PHE A 168 -5.02 -1.56 -8.56
C PHE A 168 -3.50 -1.38 -8.40
N ARG A 169 -2.76 -2.49 -8.42
CA ARG A 169 -1.32 -2.53 -8.67
C ARG A 169 -1.01 -3.66 -9.63
N ALA A 170 -0.33 -3.34 -10.73
CA ALA A 170 0.14 -4.29 -11.71
C ALA A 170 1.23 -5.21 -11.11
N PRO A 171 1.14 -6.53 -11.30
CA PRO A 171 2.23 -7.45 -11.01
C PRO A 171 3.55 -6.97 -11.63
N TYR A 172 4.65 -7.17 -10.89
CA TYR A 172 6.01 -6.73 -11.26
C TYR A 172 6.18 -5.21 -11.43
N LEU A 173 5.22 -4.39 -10.97
CA LEU A 173 5.15 -2.96 -11.25
C LEU A 173 5.20 -2.68 -12.77
N SER A 174 4.72 -3.65 -13.55
CA SER A 174 4.78 -3.63 -15.01
C SER A 174 3.59 -2.88 -15.60
N ALA A 175 3.36 -1.68 -15.08
CA ALA A 175 2.43 -0.74 -15.66
C ALA A 175 2.97 -0.26 -17.01
N THR A 176 2.17 -0.42 -18.06
CA THR A 176 2.38 0.40 -19.25
C THR A 176 1.89 1.81 -18.98
N ALA A 177 2.71 2.79 -19.32
CA ALA A 177 2.16 4.09 -19.70
C ALA A 177 1.34 3.88 -20.98
N GLY A 178 0.12 4.40 -21.03
CA GLY A 178 -0.74 4.26 -22.21
C GLY A 178 -2.20 3.91 -21.90
N ALA A 179 -3.05 4.20 -22.88
CA ALA A 179 -4.50 4.22 -22.74
C ALA A 179 -5.14 2.86 -22.44
N ASP A 180 -4.51 1.73 -22.77
CA ASP A 180 -5.20 0.42 -22.71
C ASP A 180 -5.46 -0.08 -21.29
N MET A 181 -4.44 -0.08 -20.43
CA MET A 181 -4.58 -0.48 -19.01
C MET A 181 -5.49 0.51 -18.29
N ILE A 182 -5.23 1.81 -18.42
CA ILE A 182 -5.99 2.87 -17.77
C ILE A 182 -7.47 2.86 -18.23
N ALA A 183 -7.74 2.66 -19.52
CA ALA A 183 -9.12 2.55 -19.99
C ALA A 183 -9.81 1.28 -19.49
N ALA A 184 -9.09 0.20 -19.20
CA ALA A 184 -9.62 -0.99 -18.54
C ALA A 184 -9.87 -0.76 -17.04
N GLU A 185 -8.96 -0.07 -16.34
CA GLU A 185 -9.10 0.32 -14.94
C GLU A 185 -10.34 1.20 -14.72
N LYS A 186 -10.51 2.24 -15.55
CA LYS A 186 -11.70 3.10 -15.54
C LYS A 186 -12.98 2.29 -15.76
N LYS A 187 -12.96 1.34 -16.70
CA LYS A 187 -14.10 0.47 -16.97
C LYS A 187 -14.41 -0.45 -15.80
N ALA A 188 -13.39 -0.92 -15.07
CA ALA A 188 -13.53 -1.72 -13.87
C ALA A 188 -13.94 -0.90 -12.63
N GLY A 189 -13.91 0.44 -12.72
CA GLY A 189 -14.31 1.32 -11.64
C GLY A 189 -13.20 1.60 -10.61
N PHE A 190 -11.94 1.33 -10.95
CA PHE A 190 -10.80 1.77 -10.16
C PHE A 190 -10.64 3.29 -10.25
N THR A 191 -10.13 3.90 -9.18
CA THR A 191 -9.87 5.34 -9.08
C THR A 191 -8.38 5.65 -8.92
N TYR A 192 -7.58 4.66 -8.53
CA TYR A 192 -6.13 4.80 -8.43
C TYR A 192 -5.37 3.54 -8.89
N ASP A 193 -4.18 3.78 -9.41
CA ASP A 193 -3.19 2.79 -9.82
C ASP A 193 -1.89 3.03 -9.04
N ALA A 194 -1.35 2.03 -8.36
CA ALA A 194 -0.14 2.14 -7.54
C ALA A 194 1.06 1.40 -8.14
N SER A 195 1.15 1.40 -9.47
CA SER A 195 2.10 0.59 -10.23
C SER A 195 3.37 1.31 -10.67
N LEU A 196 3.46 2.63 -10.51
CA LEU A 196 4.63 3.38 -10.98
C LEU A 196 5.85 3.17 -10.06
N VAL A 197 7.02 3.50 -10.59
CA VAL A 197 8.26 3.70 -9.81
C VAL A 197 8.76 5.11 -10.05
N THR A 198 9.03 5.85 -8.98
CA THR A 198 9.44 7.26 -9.06
C THR A 198 10.89 7.43 -8.57
N LYS A 199 11.58 8.49 -9.02
CA LYS A 199 12.98 8.76 -8.65
C LYS A 199 13.19 9.16 -7.17
N GLY A 200 12.10 9.25 -6.42
CA GLY A 200 12.00 9.63 -5.01
C GLY A 200 10.52 9.78 -4.65
N PRO A 201 10.17 10.05 -3.38
CA PRO A 201 8.79 10.34 -3.01
C PRO A 201 8.21 11.45 -3.90
N ALA A 202 7.03 11.19 -4.46
CA ALA A 202 6.36 12.09 -5.40
C ALA A 202 4.86 12.16 -5.06
N MET A 203 4.22 13.27 -5.44
CA MET A 203 2.76 13.36 -5.45
C MET A 203 2.21 12.42 -6.54
N PRO A 204 1.00 11.86 -6.37
CA PRO A 204 0.37 11.11 -7.45
C PRO A 204 0.11 12.03 -8.65
N VAL A 205 0.15 11.44 -9.84
CA VAL A 205 -0.17 12.12 -11.09
C VAL A 205 -1.51 11.63 -11.61
N GLU A 206 -2.35 12.54 -12.12
CA GLU A 206 -3.60 12.14 -12.76
C GLU A 206 -3.37 11.82 -14.24
N GLU A 207 -3.83 10.65 -14.69
CA GLU A 207 -3.81 10.20 -16.08
C GLU A 207 -5.18 9.63 -16.44
N ASP A 208 -5.90 10.30 -17.36
CA ASP A 208 -7.27 9.97 -17.78
C ASP A 208 -8.27 9.77 -16.62
N GLY A 209 -8.12 10.46 -15.50
CA GLY A 209 -9.01 10.34 -14.33
C GLY A 209 -8.68 9.16 -13.40
N ILE A 210 -7.53 8.51 -13.59
CA ILE A 210 -6.93 7.59 -12.62
C ILE A 210 -5.78 8.30 -11.92
N LEU A 211 -5.76 8.27 -10.59
CA LEU A 211 -4.64 8.76 -9.79
C LEU A 211 -3.52 7.71 -9.76
N ARG A 212 -2.37 8.07 -10.32
CA ARG A 212 -1.22 7.17 -10.44
C ARG A 212 -0.19 7.45 -9.35
N PHE A 213 -0.07 6.50 -8.46
CA PHE A 213 0.91 6.45 -7.40
C PHE A 213 2.14 5.66 -7.82
N GLY A 214 3.28 5.94 -7.17
CA GLY A 214 4.53 5.30 -7.50
C GLY A 214 5.41 5.05 -6.29
N LEU A 215 5.91 3.81 -6.19
CA LEU A 215 6.88 3.44 -5.17
C LEU A 215 8.19 4.21 -5.41
N PRO A 216 8.67 4.95 -4.41
CA PRO A 216 9.82 5.81 -4.57
C PRO A 216 11.13 5.02 -4.51
N LEU A 217 12.11 5.49 -5.26
CA LEU A 217 13.50 5.19 -4.94
C LEU A 217 13.89 5.89 -3.63
N ILE A 218 14.36 5.13 -2.65
CA ILE A 218 14.88 5.61 -1.36
C ILE A 218 16.38 5.36 -1.25
N PRO A 219 17.14 6.20 -0.52
CA PRO A 219 18.55 5.94 -0.25
C PRO A 219 18.70 4.73 0.67
N GLU A 220 19.71 3.88 0.41
CA GLU A 220 20.02 2.76 1.29
C GLU A 220 21.53 2.49 1.32
N GLY A 221 22.02 2.19 2.52
CA GLY A 221 23.43 1.88 2.78
C GLY A 221 24.35 3.11 2.81
N PRO A 222 25.65 2.93 3.12
CA PRO A 222 26.59 4.04 3.31
C PRO A 222 26.82 4.91 2.06
N SER A 223 26.62 4.36 0.87
CA SER A 223 26.73 5.09 -0.41
C SER A 223 25.40 5.67 -0.88
N GLU A 224 24.33 5.53 -0.09
CA GLU A 224 22.97 6.01 -0.39
C GLU A 224 22.47 5.57 -1.77
N LYS A 225 22.86 4.38 -2.23
CA LYS A 225 22.50 3.91 -3.57
C LYS A 225 20.97 3.75 -3.65
N PRO A 226 20.29 4.43 -4.60
CA PRO A 226 18.84 4.37 -4.69
C PRO A 226 18.30 2.94 -4.83
N ILE A 227 17.20 2.63 -4.14
CA ILE A 227 16.49 1.36 -4.20
C ILE A 227 14.99 1.63 -4.17
N ILE A 228 14.17 0.84 -4.87
CA ILE A 228 12.71 0.94 -4.70
C ILE A 228 12.41 0.67 -3.22
N GLY A 229 11.56 1.50 -2.61
CA GLY A 229 11.06 1.35 -1.24
C GLY A 229 10.13 0.15 -1.09
N MET A 230 10.62 -1.03 -1.48
CA MET A 230 9.94 -2.30 -1.45
C MET A 230 10.86 -3.39 -0.89
N ASP A 231 10.33 -4.24 -0.02
CA ASP A 231 11.08 -5.31 0.65
C ASP A 231 11.81 -6.26 -0.31
N TYR A 232 11.21 -6.66 -1.44
CA TYR A 232 11.87 -7.54 -2.40
C TYR A 232 13.14 -6.93 -2.98
N ASN A 233 13.16 -5.62 -3.22
CA ASN A 233 14.37 -4.95 -3.70
C ASN A 233 15.47 -4.95 -2.62
N LEU A 234 15.09 -4.78 -1.35
CA LEU A 234 16.02 -4.91 -0.23
C LEU A 234 16.51 -6.34 -0.10
N PHE A 235 15.65 -7.35 -0.23
CA PHE A 235 15.98 -8.77 -0.24
C PHE A 235 17.04 -9.10 -1.31
N VAL A 236 16.79 -8.68 -2.56
CA VAL A 236 17.76 -8.85 -3.65
C VAL A 236 19.09 -8.14 -3.35
N ARG A 237 19.05 -6.96 -2.74
CA ARG A 237 20.28 -6.23 -2.41
C ARG A 237 21.06 -6.83 -1.24
N HIS A 238 20.36 -7.30 -0.23
CA HIS A 238 20.92 -7.73 1.04
C HIS A 238 21.45 -9.16 0.95
N SER A 239 20.70 -10.05 0.30
CA SER A 239 21.01 -11.48 0.25
C SER A 239 20.90 -12.07 -1.16
N ARG A 240 20.92 -11.24 -2.21
CA ARG A 240 20.85 -11.68 -3.63
C ARG A 240 19.57 -12.43 -3.98
N GLY A 241 18.51 -12.23 -3.20
CA GLY A 241 17.24 -12.92 -3.39
C GLY A 241 17.23 -14.35 -2.85
N GLU A 242 18.17 -14.67 -1.96
CA GLU A 242 18.27 -15.94 -1.26
C GLU A 242 18.02 -15.72 0.23
N GLU A 243 17.30 -16.64 0.88
CA GLU A 243 17.02 -16.53 2.31
C GLU A 243 18.29 -16.64 3.15
N ASP A 244 18.52 -15.64 3.99
CA ASP A 244 19.58 -15.62 4.99
C ASP A 244 19.04 -15.13 6.34
N SER A 245 18.71 -16.09 7.19
CA SER A 245 18.24 -15.84 8.55
C SER A 245 19.37 -15.45 9.51
N ALA A 246 20.63 -15.76 9.19
CA ALA A 246 21.76 -15.49 10.09
C ALA A 246 22.04 -13.98 10.18
N ASP A 247 21.98 -13.29 9.05
CA ASP A 247 22.17 -11.84 8.96
C ASP A 247 20.86 -11.03 9.06
N SER A 248 19.74 -11.69 9.35
CA SER A 248 18.39 -11.10 9.42
C SER A 248 18.32 -9.80 10.24
N LYS A 249 19.02 -9.74 11.38
CA LYS A 249 19.05 -8.54 12.23
C LYS A 249 19.78 -7.36 11.56
N ALA A 250 20.87 -7.63 10.84
CA ALA A 250 21.60 -6.62 10.11
C ALA A 250 20.76 -6.08 8.94
N PHE A 251 20.01 -6.95 8.25
CA PHE A 251 19.09 -6.55 7.18
C PHE A 251 17.92 -5.72 7.71
N GLU A 252 17.37 -6.09 8.87
CA GLU A 252 16.33 -5.31 9.55
C GLU A 252 16.83 -3.89 9.87
N ASP A 253 18.02 -3.76 10.48
CA ASP A 253 18.58 -2.46 10.84
C ASP A 253 18.83 -1.57 9.62
N ARG A 254 19.34 -2.15 8.54
CA ARG A 254 19.55 -1.43 7.28
C ARG A 254 18.25 -0.98 6.63
N ALA A 255 17.24 -1.86 6.59
CA ALA A 255 15.92 -1.54 6.04
C ALA A 255 15.24 -0.43 6.85
N TYR A 256 15.25 -0.55 8.19
CA TYR A 256 14.70 0.47 9.08
C TYR A 256 15.40 1.82 8.90
N ALA A 257 16.74 1.82 8.79
CA ALA A 257 17.50 3.05 8.55
C ALA A 257 17.11 3.71 7.21
N ALA A 258 16.97 2.93 6.14
CA ALA A 258 16.55 3.44 4.83
C ALA A 258 15.13 4.03 4.87
N PHE A 259 14.17 3.32 5.48
CA PHE A 259 12.80 3.80 5.62
C PHE A 259 12.73 5.06 6.48
N SER A 260 13.43 5.08 7.61
CA SER A 260 13.48 6.23 8.53
C SER A 260 14.14 7.44 7.88
N GLN A 261 15.20 7.25 7.10
CA GLN A 261 15.85 8.32 6.35
C GLN A 261 14.90 8.91 5.29
N ALA A 262 14.20 8.07 4.54
CA ALA A 262 13.21 8.50 3.56
C ALA A 262 12.06 9.28 4.23
N PHE A 263 11.55 8.79 5.37
CA PHE A 263 10.55 9.47 6.18
C PHE A 263 11.04 10.83 6.66
N ASN A 264 12.20 10.89 7.31
CA ASN A 264 12.75 12.13 7.87
C ASN A 264 12.97 13.18 6.79
N ARG A 265 13.35 12.79 5.57
CA ARG A 265 13.48 13.73 4.46
C ARG A 265 12.14 14.39 4.09
N GLN A 266 11.06 13.62 4.03
CA GLN A 266 9.74 14.17 3.70
C GLN A 266 9.12 14.93 4.86
N TYR A 267 9.26 14.39 6.08
CA TYR A 267 8.76 14.99 7.30
C TYR A 267 9.40 16.36 7.58
N ASN A 268 10.70 16.51 7.35
CA ASN A 268 11.37 17.79 7.53
C ASN A 268 11.22 18.73 6.32
N GLY A 269 10.91 18.19 5.14
CA GLY A 269 10.72 18.93 3.88
C GLY A 269 9.26 19.20 3.51
N ASP A 270 8.93 19.00 2.24
CA ASP A 270 7.66 19.42 1.62
C ASP A 270 6.44 18.54 1.97
N ARG A 271 6.61 17.56 2.87
CA ARG A 271 5.59 16.60 3.31
C ARG A 271 4.98 15.80 2.16
N ILE A 272 5.80 15.44 1.18
CA ILE A 272 5.40 14.56 0.07
C ILE A 272 5.08 13.17 0.65
N PRO A 273 3.96 12.52 0.27
CA PRO A 273 3.62 11.19 0.76
C PRO A 273 4.76 10.19 0.57
N LEU A 274 5.13 9.48 1.63
CA LEU A 274 6.07 8.38 1.56
C LEU A 274 5.28 7.08 1.34
N GLN A 275 5.52 6.41 0.22
CA GLN A 275 4.95 5.11 -0.08
C GLN A 275 6.00 4.02 0.17
N LEU A 276 5.61 2.92 0.82
CA LEU A 276 6.44 1.72 0.96
C LEU A 276 5.62 0.47 0.62
N GLY A 277 6.23 -0.43 -0.15
CA GLY A 277 5.63 -1.68 -0.59
C GLY A 277 6.24 -2.88 0.15
N PHE A 278 5.43 -3.89 0.42
CA PHE A 278 5.87 -5.14 1.04
C PHE A 278 5.19 -6.30 0.34
N HIS A 279 5.80 -7.47 0.34
CA HIS A 279 5.15 -8.70 -0.05
C HIS A 279 4.53 -9.36 1.18
N PHE A 280 3.45 -10.11 0.99
CA PHE A 280 2.87 -10.97 2.02
C PHE A 280 3.69 -12.26 2.26
N VAL A 281 5.00 -12.08 2.42
CA VAL A 281 6.00 -13.12 2.67
C VAL A 281 7.08 -12.53 3.59
N GLU A 282 7.58 -13.33 4.52
CA GLU A 282 8.69 -12.93 5.40
C GLU A 282 10.05 -13.29 4.80
N MET A 283 10.63 -12.36 4.02
CA MET A 283 11.97 -12.55 3.46
C MET A 283 13.07 -12.29 4.49
N ASN A 284 14.17 -13.02 4.36
CA ASN A 284 15.33 -13.02 5.27
C ASN A 284 14.90 -13.17 6.73
N GLY A 285 14.10 -14.18 7.02
CA GLY A 285 13.56 -14.44 8.36
C GLY A 285 12.73 -13.29 8.93
N GLY A 286 12.02 -12.53 8.10
CA GLY A 286 11.12 -11.44 8.52
C GLY A 286 11.80 -10.11 8.81
N ALA A 287 13.02 -9.90 8.32
CA ALA A 287 13.81 -8.68 8.55
C ALA A 287 13.04 -7.41 8.16
N TYR A 288 12.41 -7.41 6.98
CA TYR A 288 11.73 -6.24 6.43
C TYR A 288 10.40 -5.95 7.13
N TRP A 289 9.68 -6.98 7.57
CA TRP A 289 8.46 -6.85 8.36
C TRP A 289 8.75 -6.27 9.76
N ARG A 290 9.86 -6.67 10.40
CA ARG A 290 10.28 -6.06 11.68
C ARG A 290 10.76 -4.62 11.49
N ALA A 291 11.46 -4.33 10.39
CA ALA A 291 11.84 -2.96 10.04
C ALA A 291 10.61 -2.05 9.82
N LEU A 292 9.56 -2.58 9.17
CA LEU A 292 8.27 -1.91 9.05
C LEU A 292 7.62 -1.67 10.41
N ASP A 293 7.51 -2.70 11.27
CA ASP A 293 6.90 -2.57 12.61
C ASP A 293 7.57 -1.47 13.43
N ARG A 294 8.91 -1.41 13.39
CA ARG A 294 9.70 -0.34 14.02
C ARG A 294 9.35 1.03 13.45
N LEU A 295 9.35 1.17 12.12
CA LEU A 295 9.03 2.44 11.48
C LEU A 295 7.64 2.94 11.90
N VAL A 296 6.60 2.11 11.79
CA VAL A 296 5.23 2.54 12.11
C VAL A 296 5.08 2.87 13.61
N SER A 297 5.73 2.10 14.49
CA SER A 297 5.79 2.39 15.93
C SER A 297 6.47 3.71 16.25
N ASP A 298 7.46 4.13 15.46
CA ASP A 298 8.20 5.36 15.71
C ASP A 298 7.52 6.62 15.16
N VAL A 299 6.67 6.48 14.13
CA VAL A 299 6.15 7.64 13.37
C VAL A 299 4.64 7.78 13.41
N CYS A 300 3.86 6.70 13.44
CA CYS A 300 2.41 6.79 13.26
C CYS A 300 1.67 7.41 14.46
N HIS A 301 2.27 7.37 15.65
CA HIS A 301 1.72 8.01 16.85
C HIS A 301 1.88 9.54 16.90
N ARG A 302 2.65 10.14 15.98
CA ARG A 302 2.90 11.59 15.98
C ARG A 302 1.67 12.33 15.46
N SER A 303 1.27 13.41 16.14
CA SER A 303 0.05 14.16 15.81
C SER A 303 0.03 14.76 14.39
N ASP A 304 1.21 15.03 13.83
CA ASP A 304 1.42 15.59 12.50
C ASP A 304 1.85 14.54 11.45
N VAL A 305 1.65 13.25 11.74
CA VAL A 305 1.79 12.13 10.80
C VAL A 305 0.42 11.45 10.61
N ALA A 306 0.21 10.90 9.43
CA ALA A 306 -0.95 10.06 9.14
C ALA A 306 -0.47 8.81 8.39
N CYS A 307 -0.60 7.65 9.02
CA CYS A 307 -0.33 6.36 8.42
C CYS A 307 -1.64 5.81 7.86
N VAL A 308 -1.84 6.02 6.57
CA VAL A 308 -3.15 5.88 5.92
C VAL A 308 -3.04 4.99 4.70
N SER A 309 -4.17 4.39 4.32
CA SER A 309 -4.29 3.65 3.07
C SER A 309 -4.19 4.57 1.84
N TYR A 310 -4.04 4.00 0.65
CA TYR A 310 -4.12 4.76 -0.60
C TYR A 310 -5.47 5.51 -0.70
N SER A 311 -6.59 4.81 -0.48
CA SER A 311 -7.93 5.40 -0.56
C SER A 311 -8.12 6.59 0.39
N GLU A 312 -7.62 6.52 1.63
CA GLU A 312 -7.68 7.63 2.58
C GLU A 312 -6.70 8.76 2.26
N SER A 313 -5.56 8.43 1.64
CA SER A 313 -4.56 9.42 1.28
C SER A 313 -5.05 10.38 0.18
N ILE A 314 -5.92 9.92 -0.72
CA ILE A 314 -6.43 10.70 -1.86
C ILE A 314 -7.10 12.00 -1.42
N PRO A 315 -8.17 12.00 -0.59
CA PRO A 315 -8.81 13.24 -0.15
C PRO A 315 -7.86 14.11 0.68
N MET A 316 -6.92 13.52 1.42
CA MET A 316 -5.89 14.27 2.17
C MET A 316 -4.86 14.95 1.27
N ILE A 317 -4.59 14.41 0.10
CA ILE A 317 -3.71 14.98 -0.93
C ILE A 317 -4.45 16.08 -1.70
N GLU A 318 -5.70 15.83 -2.09
CA GLU A 318 -6.57 16.79 -2.77
C GLU A 318 -6.75 18.07 -1.95
N ALA A 319 -6.96 17.94 -0.63
CA ALA A 319 -7.06 19.07 0.29
C ALA A 319 -5.80 19.96 0.32
N ARG A 320 -4.66 19.49 -0.19
CA ARG A 320 -3.41 20.27 -0.31
C ARG A 320 -3.31 21.06 -1.62
N GLY A 321 -4.19 20.81 -2.59
CA GLY A 321 -4.14 21.41 -3.92
C GLY A 321 -2.92 21.00 -4.76
N LYS A 322 -2.30 19.85 -4.47
CA LYS A 322 -1.01 19.42 -5.02
C LYS A 322 -1.10 18.24 -6.03
N LEU A 323 -2.27 17.97 -6.61
CA LEU A 323 -2.38 16.99 -7.69
C LEU A 323 -1.64 17.49 -8.93
N GLN A 324 -0.73 16.68 -9.46
CA GLN A 324 -0.03 17.00 -10.70
C GLN A 324 -0.80 16.41 -11.87
N GLN A 325 -1.25 17.24 -12.79
CA GLN A 325 -1.81 16.77 -14.06
C GLN A 325 -0.68 16.37 -15.00
N THR A 326 -0.82 15.23 -15.67
CA THR A 326 0.05 14.93 -16.81
C THR A 326 -0.32 15.88 -17.95
N SER A 327 0.63 16.67 -18.43
CA SER A 327 0.45 17.50 -19.63
C SER A 327 0.22 16.55 -20.81
N GLY A 328 -1.04 16.33 -21.19
CA GLY A 328 -1.40 15.51 -22.34
C GLY A 328 -0.65 15.99 -23.58
N LEU A 329 0.13 15.09 -24.17
CA LEU A 329 0.66 15.23 -25.53
C LEU A 329 -0.18 14.39 -26.47
#